data_AF-I0WS74-F1
#
_entry.id   AF-I0WS74-F1
#
_cell.length_a   1.000
_cell.length_b   1.000
_cell.length_c   1.000
_cell.angle_alpha   90.00
_cell.angle_beta   90.00
_cell.angle_gamma   90.00
#
_symmetry.space_group_name_H-M   'P 1'
#
loop_
_entity.id
_entity.type
_entity.pdbx_description
1 polymer ?
#
loop_
_entity_poly.entity_id
_entity_poly.type
_entity_poly.pdbx_seq_one_letter_code
_entity_poly.pdbx_strand_id
1 'polypeptide(L)'
;MLKLAAGSSTQTELFTGLSYPWGVAVDTAGNVYAADWNNRVLKLAAGSTTPTELPFTGLHYPEGVAVDTAGAVYVADWRNLRVLKLAAGSSTPTELPFTGW
;
A
#
# COMPACT_ATOMS: atom_id res chain seq x y z
N MET A 1 2.13 -12.22 -2.11
CA MET A 1 3.09 -11.66 -1.11
C MET A 1 3.01 -12.48 0.17
N LEU A 2 4.13 -12.74 0.86
CA LEU A 2 4.23 -13.76 1.91
C LEU A 2 4.69 -13.15 3.25
N LYS A 3 4.29 -13.75 4.37
CA LYS A 3 4.74 -13.41 5.73
C LYS A 3 5.40 -14.62 6.36
N LEU A 4 6.52 -14.38 7.04
CA LEU A 4 7.18 -15.34 7.93
C LEU A 4 6.90 -14.93 9.37
N ALA A 5 6.44 -15.87 10.20
CA ALA A 5 6.40 -15.66 11.64
C ALA A 5 7.81 -15.80 12.22
N ALA A 6 8.16 -15.02 13.25
CA ALA A 6 9.46 -15.11 13.90
C ALA A 6 9.71 -16.54 14.40
N GLY A 7 10.84 -17.12 14.01
CA GLY A 7 11.18 -18.51 14.35
C GLY A 7 10.41 -19.59 13.57
N SER A 8 9.58 -19.21 12.59
CA SER A 8 8.86 -20.17 11.73
C SER A 8 9.63 -20.47 10.45
N SER A 9 9.59 -21.74 10.02
CA SER A 9 10.00 -22.17 8.66
C SER A 9 8.84 -22.19 7.67
N THR A 10 7.62 -21.88 8.12
CA THR A 10 6.42 -21.81 7.28
C THR A 10 6.06 -20.37 6.94
N GLN A 11 5.67 -20.17 5.70
CA GLN A 11 5.20 -18.90 5.16
C GLN A 11 3.69 -18.90 5.03
N THR A 12 3.07 -17.74 5.28
CA THR A 12 1.64 -17.51 5.05
C THR A 12 1.49 -16.52 3.90
N GLU A 13 0.61 -16.85 2.96
CA GLU A 13 0.24 -15.92 1.89
C GLU A 13 -0.69 -14.83 2.44
N LEU A 14 -0.31 -13.57 2.23
CA LEU A 14 -1.08 -12.41 2.67
C LEU A 14 -1.97 -11.84 1.56
N PHE A 15 -1.50 -11.94 0.32
CA PHE A 15 -2.18 -11.37 -0.85
C PHE A 15 -2.03 -12.33 -2.01
N THR A 16 -3.15 -12.64 -2.65
CA THR A 16 -3.27 -13.38 -3.91
C THR A 16 -3.53 -12.39 -5.06
N GLY A 17 -3.19 -12.78 -6.30
CA GLY A 17 -3.55 -12.00 -7.49
C GLY A 17 -2.85 -10.64 -7.64
N LEU A 18 -1.72 -10.44 -6.96
CA LEU A 18 -0.87 -9.26 -7.18
C LEU A 18 -0.15 -9.35 -8.52
N SER A 19 0.06 -8.20 -9.16
CA SER A 19 0.89 -8.03 -10.34
C SER A 19 2.07 -7.14 -9.98
N TYR A 20 3.30 -7.64 -10.15
CA TYR A 20 4.56 -6.91 -9.87
C TYR A 20 4.51 -6.02 -8.62
N PRO A 21 4.25 -6.57 -7.41
CA PRO A 21 4.17 -5.75 -6.21
C PRO A 21 5.55 -5.27 -5.78
N TRP A 22 5.85 -3.99 -6.00
CA TRP A 22 7.18 -3.40 -5.72
C TRP A 22 7.30 -2.79 -4.32
N GLY A 23 6.18 -2.45 -3.69
CA GLY A 23 6.15 -1.75 -2.41
C GLY A 23 5.29 -2.45 -1.37
N VAL A 24 5.81 -2.56 -0.14
CA VAL A 24 5.08 -3.03 1.04
C VAL A 24 5.37 -2.13 2.24
N ALA A 25 4.33 -1.85 3.04
CA ALA A 25 4.47 -1.17 4.32
C ALA A 25 3.62 -1.86 5.40
N VAL A 26 3.99 -1.66 6.66
CA VAL A 26 3.24 -2.17 7.81
C VAL A 26 3.05 -1.03 8.81
N ASP A 27 1.83 -0.79 9.28
CA ASP A 27 1.57 0.21 10.31
C ASP A 27 1.79 -0.34 11.74
N THR A 28 1.67 0.53 12.74
CA THR A 28 1.85 0.16 14.16
C THR A 28 0.75 -0.78 14.68
N ALA A 29 -0.38 -0.89 13.99
CA ALA A 29 -1.43 -1.85 14.29
C ALA A 29 -1.19 -3.21 13.61
N GLY A 30 -0.15 -3.34 12.78
CA GLY A 30 0.18 -4.56 12.06
C GLY A 30 -0.61 -4.76 10.76
N ASN A 31 -1.31 -3.73 10.27
CA ASN A 31 -1.94 -3.79 8.96
C ASN A 31 -0.86 -3.74 7.88
N VAL A 32 -1.01 -4.54 6.84
CA VAL A 32 -0.04 -4.62 5.73
C VAL A 32 -0.62 -3.91 4.51
N TYR A 33 0.21 -3.11 3.85
CA TYR A 33 -0.14 -2.33 2.67
C TYR A 33 0.73 -2.77 1.51
N ALA A 34 0.15 -2.93 0.32
CA ALA A 34 0.88 -3.34 -0.87
C ALA A 34 0.56 -2.42 -2.06
N ALA A 35 1.59 -1.92 -2.74
CA ALA A 35 1.46 -1.29 -4.05
C ALA A 35 1.42 -2.39 -5.12
N ASP A 36 0.36 -2.41 -5.93
CA ASP A 36 0.09 -3.44 -6.94
C ASP A 36 0.00 -2.78 -8.33
N TRP A 37 0.73 -3.31 -9.31
CA TRP A 37 0.73 -2.80 -10.69
C TRP A 37 -0.57 -3.04 -11.45
N ASN A 38 -1.56 -3.67 -10.83
CA ASN A 38 -2.96 -3.54 -11.24
C ASN A 38 -3.55 -2.13 -10.97
N ASN A 39 -2.71 -1.10 -10.89
CA ASN A 39 -3.06 0.30 -10.62
C ASN A 39 -3.84 0.52 -9.32
N ARG A 40 -3.44 -0.17 -8.25
CA ARG A 40 -4.12 -0.10 -6.95
C ARG A 40 -3.18 -0.22 -5.77
N VAL A 41 -3.68 0.15 -4.59
CA VAL A 41 -3.02 -0.13 -3.31
C VAL A 41 -3.99 -0.92 -2.45
N LEU A 42 -3.53 -2.05 -1.93
CA LEU A 42 -4.32 -2.91 -1.06
C LEU A 42 -3.88 -2.76 0.39
N LYS A 43 -4.83 -2.76 1.32
CA LYS A 43 -4.64 -2.88 2.77
C LYS A 43 -5.19 -4.22 3.25
N LEU A 44 -4.38 -5.00 3.94
CA LEU A 44 -4.78 -6.16 4.71
C LEU A 44 -4.76 -5.81 6.20
N ALA A 45 -5.93 -5.81 6.84
CA ALA A 45 -6.01 -5.56 8.27
C ALA A 45 -5.32 -6.69 9.07
N ALA A 46 -4.72 -6.35 10.21
CA ALA A 46 -4.10 -7.35 11.08
C ALA A 46 -5.12 -8.44 11.47
N GLY A 47 -4.77 -9.71 11.23
CA GLY A 47 -5.64 -10.85 11.48
C GLY A 47 -6.74 -11.08 10.43
N SER A 48 -6.87 -10.20 9.43
CA SER A 48 -7.75 -10.42 8.28
C SER A 48 -7.11 -11.37 7.26
N THR A 49 -7.95 -12.04 6.48
CA THR A 49 -7.57 -12.79 5.26
C THR A 49 -8.07 -12.11 3.98
N THR A 50 -8.83 -11.01 4.12
CA THR A 50 -9.43 -10.29 2.99
C THR A 50 -8.79 -8.91 2.87
N PRO A 51 -7.99 -8.67 1.82
CA PRO A 51 -7.51 -7.34 1.48
C PRO A 51 -8.65 -6.41 1.07
N THR A 52 -8.47 -5.12 1.35
CA THR A 52 -9.35 -4.04 0.89
C THR A 52 -8.56 -3.11 -0.01
N GLU A 53 -9.14 -2.68 -1.11
CA GLU A 53 -8.53 -1.68 -1.98
C GLU A 53 -8.71 -0.28 -1.37
N LEU A 54 -7.62 0.47 -1.28
CA LEU A 54 -7.68 1.86 -0.83
C LEU A 54 -8.19 2.76 -1.97
N PRO A 55 -8.95 3.83 -1.67
CA PRO A 55 -9.62 4.67 -2.65
C PRO A 55 -8.69 5.65 -3.38
N PHE A 56 -7.53 5.16 -3.83
CA PHE A 56 -6.70 5.89 -4.78
C PHE A 56 -7.29 5.79 -6.18
N THR A 57 -7.37 6.91 -6.90
CA THR A 57 -7.92 6.97 -8.25
C THR A 57 -6.85 7.42 -9.24
N GLY A 58 -6.85 6.83 -10.44
CA GLY A 58 -5.94 7.20 -11.51
C GLY A 58 -4.47 6.87 -11.24
N LEU A 59 -4.17 5.85 -10.44
CA LEU A 59 -2.81 5.32 -10.31
C LEU A 59 -2.33 4.72 -11.62
N HIS A 60 -1.01 4.76 -11.84
CA HIS A 60 -0.36 4.15 -12.99
C HIS A 60 1.00 3.57 -12.56
N TYR A 61 1.03 2.24 -12.43
CA TYR A 61 2.19 1.47 -11.94
C TYR A 61 2.74 2.02 -10.61
N PRO A 62 1.94 2.01 -9.52
CA PRO A 62 2.43 2.45 -8.22
C PRO A 62 3.57 1.55 -7.74
N GLU A 63 4.69 2.13 -7.32
CA GLU A 63 5.88 1.36 -6.93
C GLU A 63 6.12 1.34 -5.43
N GLY A 64 5.83 2.44 -4.74
CA GLY A 64 6.10 2.60 -3.32
C GLY A 64 4.82 2.87 -2.53
N VAL A 65 4.75 2.30 -1.32
CA VAL A 65 3.73 2.65 -0.33
C VAL A 65 4.39 2.86 1.03
N ALA A 66 3.96 3.90 1.75
CA ALA A 66 4.36 4.17 3.13
C ALA A 66 3.12 4.54 3.96
N VAL A 67 3.18 4.30 5.27
CA VAL A 67 2.11 4.65 6.21
C VAL A 67 2.72 5.36 7.42
N ASP A 68 2.17 6.51 7.79
CA ASP A 68 2.62 7.25 8.97
C ASP A 68 1.91 6.79 10.26
N THR A 69 2.35 7.31 11.41
CA THR A 69 1.81 6.95 12.73
C THR A 69 0.37 7.43 12.94
N ALA A 70 -0.11 8.39 12.15
CA ALA A 70 -1.52 8.80 12.14
C ALA A 70 -2.37 7.92 11.22
N GLY A 71 -1.77 6.98 10.49
CA GLY A 71 -2.43 6.07 9.56
C GLY A 71 -2.64 6.65 8.16
N ALA A 72 -2.03 7.79 7.82
CA ALA A 72 -2.08 8.29 6.45
C ALA A 72 -1.18 7.45 5.55
N VAL A 73 -1.68 7.14 4.35
CA VAL A 73 -1.00 6.31 3.36
C VAL A 73 -0.45 7.20 2.25
N TYR A 74 0.82 6.99 1.90
CA TYR A 74 1.52 7.72 0.84
C TYR A 74 1.89 6.73 -0.26
N VAL A 75 1.68 7.11 -1.51
CA VAL A 75 1.89 6.23 -2.68
C VAL A 75 2.75 6.96 -3.70
N ALA A 76 3.85 6.33 -4.11
CA ALA A 76 4.65 6.77 -5.25
C ALA A 76 4.01 6.25 -6.54
N ASP A 77 3.36 7.14 -7.28
CA ASP A 77 2.60 6.87 -8.50
C ASP A 77 3.52 7.04 -9.72
N TRP A 78 4.38 6.05 -9.95
CA TRP A 78 5.61 6.19 -10.74
C TRP A 78 5.39 6.75 -12.15
N ARG A 79 4.45 6.20 -12.94
CA ARG A 79 4.25 6.68 -14.31
C ARG A 79 3.60 8.05 -14.41
N ASN A 80 2.94 8.51 -13.36
CA ASN A 80 2.37 9.84 -13.30
C ASN A 80 3.31 10.86 -12.64
N LEU A 81 4.52 10.45 -12.24
CA LEU A 81 5.55 11.32 -11.65
C LEU A 81 5.06 12.14 -10.46
N ARG A 82 4.21 11.52 -9.62
CA ARG A 82 3.61 12.20 -8.47
C ARG A 82 3.57 11.30 -7.24
N VAL A 83 3.29 11.92 -6.11
CA VAL A 83 3.02 11.23 -4.86
C VAL A 83 1.63 11.62 -4.40
N LEU A 84 0.81 10.61 -4.11
CA LEU A 84 -0.52 10.82 -3.52
C LEU A 84 -0.47 10.52 -2.02
N LYS A 85 -1.24 11.27 -1.23
CA LYS A 85 -1.51 11.01 0.18
C LYS A 85 -2.99 10.72 0.36
N LEU A 86 -3.32 9.69 1.13
CA LEU A 86 -4.65 9.42 1.64
C LEU A 86 -4.62 9.55 3.17
N ALA A 87 -5.26 10.58 3.71
CA ALA A 87 -5.37 10.75 5.16
C ALA A 87 -6.19 9.60 5.79
N ALA A 88 -5.90 9.25 7.03
CA ALA A 88 -6.64 8.22 7.75
C ALA A 88 -8.14 8.57 7.81
N GLY A 89 -9.00 7.63 7.43
CA GLY A 89 -10.45 7.82 7.36
C GLY A 89 -10.94 8.66 6.17
N SER A 90 -10.04 9.19 5.33
CA SER A 90 -10.41 9.87 4.09
C SER A 90 -10.78 8.87 3.00
N SER A 91 -11.70 9.26 2.13
CA SER A 91 -11.97 8.59 0.84
C SER A 91 -11.37 9.34 -0.34
N THR A 92 -10.68 10.45 -0.10
CA THR A 92 -10.17 11.36 -1.12
C THR A 92 -8.66 11.50 -0.99
N PRO A 93 -7.89 10.97 -1.95
CA PRO A 93 -6.47 11.22 -2.04
C PRO A 93 -6.17 12.66 -2.46
N THR A 94 -5.06 13.19 -1.99
CA THR A 94 -4.52 14.49 -2.40
C THR A 94 -3.13 14.28 -3.00
N GLU A 95 -2.87 14.92 -4.12
CA GLU A 95 -1.52 15.00 -4.67
C GLU A 95 -0.66 15.91 -3.79
N LEU A 96 0.54 15.43 -3.43
CA LEU A 96 1.48 16.23 -2.66
C LEU A 96 2.23 17.18 -3.60
N PRO A 97 2.40 18.46 -3.22
CA PRO A 97 3.00 19.48 -4.06
C PRO A 97 4.54 19.37 -4.06
N PHE A 98 5.07 18.26 -4.56
CA PHE A 98 6.50 18.13 -4.80
C PHE A 98 6.84 18.80 -6.14
N THR A 99 7.52 19.94 -6.08
CA THR A 99 8.02 20.65 -7.26
C THR A 99 9.50 20.39 -7.45
N GLY A 100 9.95 20.15 -8.69
CA GLY A 100 11.38 20.12 -9.06
C GLY A 100 11.98 18.75 -9.38
N TRP A 101 11.24 17.89 -10.11
CA TRP A 101 11.76 16.64 -10.67
C TRP A 101 12.31 16.83 -12.08
#